data_AF-A0A0E0LKM7-F1
#
_entry.id   AF-A0A0E0LKM7-F1
#
_cell.length_a   1.000
_cell.length_b   1.000
_cell.length_c   1.000
_cell.angle_alpha   90.00
_cell.angle_beta   90.00
_cell.angle_gamma   90.00
#
_symmetry.space_group_name_H-M   'P 1'
#
loop_
_entity.id
_entity.type
_entity.pdbx_description
1 polymer ?
#
loop_
_entity_poly.entity_id
_entity_poly.type
_entity_poly.pdbx_seq_one_letter_code
_entity_poly.pdbx_strand_id
1 'polypeptide(L)'
;MAAAPARLAVLVLVSVVVLGGGGVSGDGGGGVIRQVTDGGWPPGLLPEAQFAAFVRRHGREYSGPEEYARRLRVFAANLARAAAHQALDPTARHGVTPFSDLTREEFEARFTGLSANGDDVRSRRRPMQGATPATDEEVSGLPASFDWRDRGAVTDVKMQGTCGSCWAFSTTGAVEGANFLATGNLLNLSEQQLVDCDHTCDAEKKTECDSGCGGGLMTNAYAYLMSSGGLMEQSAYPYTGAQGTCRFDANRVAVRVANFTVVVPASPPGGKGNENDAQMRAALVRLGPLAVGLNAAFMQTYVGGVSCPLVCPRAWVNHGVLLVGYGERGFSALRLGYRPYWIIKNSWGKAWGEKGYYRLCRGRNICGVDTMVSAVAVAPPLP
;
A
#
# COMPACT_ATOMS: atom_id res chain seq x y z
N MET A 1 0.80 -62.15 -26.75
CA MET A 1 -0.53 -61.66 -27.12
C MET A 1 -1.32 -61.38 -25.85
N ALA A 2 -1.51 -60.11 -25.49
CA ALA A 2 -2.59 -59.59 -24.66
C ALA A 2 -2.39 -58.07 -24.56
N ALA A 3 -3.31 -57.31 -25.17
CA ALA A 3 -3.27 -55.86 -25.28
C ALA A 3 -3.93 -55.17 -24.07
N ALA A 4 -3.41 -54.01 -23.69
CA ALA A 4 -3.94 -53.15 -22.63
C ALA A 4 -5.21 -52.39 -23.08
N PRO A 5 -6.13 -52.02 -22.15
CA PRO A 5 -7.33 -51.28 -22.51
C PRO A 5 -7.07 -49.76 -22.59
N ALA A 6 -7.53 -49.15 -23.68
CA ALA A 6 -7.51 -47.72 -23.91
C ALA A 6 -8.58 -47.00 -23.08
N ARG A 7 -8.20 -45.88 -22.45
CA ARG A 7 -9.13 -44.97 -21.77
C ARG A 7 -9.77 -44.02 -22.78
N LEU A 8 -11.10 -44.05 -22.84
CA LEU A 8 -11.94 -43.21 -23.70
C LEU A 8 -12.01 -41.79 -23.12
N ALA A 9 -11.49 -40.79 -23.84
CA ALA A 9 -11.68 -39.38 -23.52
C ALA A 9 -12.97 -38.88 -24.19
N VAL A 10 -13.94 -38.43 -23.39
CA VAL A 10 -15.17 -37.81 -23.89
C VAL A 10 -14.87 -36.35 -24.22
N LEU A 11 -14.82 -36.05 -25.53
CA LEU A 11 -14.74 -34.69 -26.05
C LEU A 11 -16.16 -34.14 -26.19
N VAL A 12 -16.54 -33.14 -25.40
CA VAL A 12 -17.82 -32.43 -25.56
C VAL A 12 -17.64 -31.34 -26.62
N LEU A 13 -18.13 -31.61 -27.82
CA LEU A 13 -18.26 -30.65 -28.91
C LEU A 13 -19.55 -29.84 -28.71
N VAL A 14 -19.43 -28.53 -28.45
CA VAL A 14 -20.56 -27.60 -28.46
C VAL A 14 -20.66 -27.00 -29.86
N SER A 15 -21.67 -27.44 -30.62
CA SER A 15 -22.02 -26.89 -31.93
C SER A 15 -22.82 -25.60 -31.75
N VAL A 16 -22.30 -24.48 -32.26
CA VAL A 16 -23.07 -23.23 -32.40
C VAL A 16 -23.77 -23.27 -33.75
N VAL A 17 -25.10 -23.35 -33.73
CA VAL A 17 -25.94 -23.22 -34.92
C VAL A 17 -26.03 -21.74 -35.29
N VAL A 18 -25.47 -21.39 -36.44
CA VAL A 18 -25.68 -20.09 -37.10
C VAL A 18 -26.83 -20.26 -38.09
N LEU A 19 -28.00 -19.68 -37.78
CA LEU A 19 -29.06 -19.49 -38.76
C LEU A 19 -28.97 -18.05 -39.27
N GLY A 20 -28.55 -17.92 -40.54
CA GLY A 20 -28.62 -16.69 -41.32
C GLY A 20 -29.80 -16.73 -42.30
N GLY A 21 -30.36 -15.54 -42.55
CA GLY A 21 -31.45 -15.24 -43.48
C GLY A 21 -32.48 -14.38 -42.76
N GLY A 22 -32.77 -13.13 -43.11
CA GLY A 22 -32.49 -12.28 -44.27
C GLY A 22 -33.02 -10.88 -43.91
N GLY A 23 -32.40 -9.83 -44.44
CA GLY A 23 -32.56 -8.47 -43.93
C GLY A 23 -33.86 -7.75 -44.31
N VAL A 24 -34.21 -6.76 -43.48
CA VAL A 24 -34.84 -5.50 -43.88
C VAL A 24 -34.25 -4.36 -43.02
N SER A 25 -33.70 -3.40 -43.73
CA SER A 25 -33.33 -2.00 -43.48
C SER A 25 -33.86 -1.27 -42.23
N GLY A 26 -32.99 -0.45 -41.62
CA GLY A 26 -33.38 0.83 -41.00
C GLY A 26 -33.00 1.08 -39.54
N ASP A 27 -31.92 1.84 -39.34
CA ASP A 27 -31.63 2.79 -38.26
C ASP A 27 -31.30 2.29 -36.82
N GLY A 28 -30.01 2.06 -36.57
CA GLY A 28 -29.22 2.92 -35.67
C GLY A 28 -29.51 2.94 -34.16
N GLY A 29 -29.00 1.92 -33.43
CA GLY A 29 -28.40 2.04 -32.07
C GLY A 29 -29.32 2.52 -30.93
N GLY A 30 -29.75 1.66 -30.01
CA GLY A 30 -28.88 0.87 -29.14
C GLY A 30 -28.87 1.48 -27.74
N GLY A 31 -29.76 1.00 -26.87
CA GLY A 31 -30.09 1.55 -25.56
C GLY A 31 -28.90 1.77 -24.63
N VAL A 32 -28.79 3.00 -24.13
CA VAL A 32 -27.88 3.40 -23.05
C VAL A 32 -28.42 2.83 -21.74
N ILE A 33 -27.75 1.82 -21.19
CA ILE A 33 -27.91 1.46 -19.77
C ILE A 33 -27.25 2.56 -18.95
N ARG A 34 -28.06 3.46 -18.37
CA ARG A 34 -27.65 4.46 -17.37
C ARG A 34 -27.45 3.76 -16.02
N GLN A 35 -26.21 3.70 -15.54
CA GLN A 35 -25.95 3.53 -14.10
C GLN A 35 -25.75 4.89 -13.45
N VAL A 36 -26.65 5.23 -12.53
CA VAL A 36 -26.55 6.37 -11.62
C VAL A 36 -25.70 5.91 -10.43
N THR A 37 -24.55 6.56 -10.20
CA THR A 37 -23.91 6.57 -8.87
C THR A 37 -23.21 7.90 -8.63
N ASP A 38 -23.43 8.43 -7.43
CA ASP A 38 -22.96 9.73 -6.98
C ASP A 38 -21.43 9.77 -6.89
N GLY A 39 -20.82 10.80 -7.50
CA GLY A 39 -19.40 11.13 -7.41
C GLY A 39 -18.51 10.72 -8.61
N GLY A 40 -19.06 10.05 -9.63
CA GLY A 40 -18.33 9.59 -10.82
C GLY A 40 -18.07 10.68 -11.86
N TRP A 41 -16.91 10.61 -12.53
CA TRP A 41 -16.60 11.38 -13.74
C TRP A 41 -17.55 10.94 -14.86
N PRO A 42 -18.20 11.86 -15.61
CA PRO A 42 -19.15 11.46 -16.65
C PRO A 42 -18.46 10.62 -17.73
N PRO A 43 -18.90 9.37 -18.00
CA PRO A 43 -18.42 8.62 -19.14
C PRO A 43 -18.82 9.35 -20.43
N GLY A 44 -17.91 9.44 -21.40
CA GLY A 44 -18.19 10.05 -22.71
C GLY A 44 -17.81 11.51 -22.88
N LEU A 45 -17.21 12.17 -21.87
CA LEU A 45 -16.56 13.46 -22.07
C LEU A 45 -15.19 13.27 -22.76
N LEU A 46 -14.89 14.14 -23.74
CA LEU A 46 -13.55 14.24 -24.33
C LEU A 46 -12.50 14.46 -23.21
N PRO A 47 -11.29 13.89 -23.32
CA PRO A 47 -10.24 14.02 -22.30
C PRO A 47 -10.00 15.45 -21.81
N GLU A 48 -10.16 16.44 -22.69
CA GLU A 48 -10.04 17.87 -22.41
C GLU A 48 -11.05 18.35 -21.34
N ALA A 49 -12.32 17.95 -21.46
CA ALA A 49 -13.37 18.36 -20.53
C ALA A 49 -13.17 17.70 -19.15
N GLN A 50 -12.77 16.43 -19.14
CA GLN A 50 -12.41 15.73 -17.90
C GLN A 50 -11.17 16.37 -17.27
N PHE A 51 -10.15 16.73 -18.06
CA PHE A 51 -8.96 17.38 -17.54
C PHE A 51 -9.26 18.77 -16.95
N ALA A 52 -10.09 19.58 -17.61
CA ALA A 52 -10.50 20.88 -17.08
C ALA A 52 -11.24 20.74 -15.73
N ALA A 53 -12.08 19.71 -15.58
CA ALA A 53 -12.72 19.41 -14.30
C ALA A 53 -11.73 18.87 -13.25
N PHE A 54 -10.70 18.12 -13.65
CA PHE A 54 -9.60 17.68 -12.79
C PHE A 54 -8.80 18.86 -12.25
N VAL A 55 -8.44 19.79 -13.13
CA VAL A 55 -7.73 21.02 -12.76
C VAL A 55 -8.50 21.80 -11.70
N ARG A 56 -9.81 22.02 -11.91
CA ARG A 56 -10.67 22.71 -10.93
C ARG A 56 -10.80 21.94 -9.62
N ARG A 57 -11.06 20.63 -9.67
CA ARG A 57 -11.29 19.79 -8.48
C ARG A 57 -10.06 19.72 -7.58
N HIS A 58 -8.86 19.66 -8.18
CA HIS A 58 -7.61 19.49 -7.44
C HIS A 58 -6.80 20.78 -7.32
N GLY A 59 -7.37 21.93 -7.71
CA GLY A 59 -6.70 23.23 -7.64
C GLY A 59 -5.35 23.24 -8.35
N ARG A 60 -5.28 22.63 -9.54
CA ARG A 60 -4.01 22.53 -10.29
C ARG A 60 -3.68 23.87 -10.96
N GLU A 61 -2.42 24.26 -10.84
CA GLU A 61 -1.84 25.40 -11.54
C GLU A 61 -0.66 24.91 -12.37
N TYR A 62 -0.56 25.40 -13.61
CA TYR A 62 0.49 25.04 -14.54
C TYR A 62 1.17 26.31 -15.06
N SER A 63 2.48 26.23 -15.30
CA SER A 63 3.33 27.40 -15.63
C SER A 63 2.99 28.08 -16.95
N GLY A 64 2.24 27.43 -17.83
CA GLY A 64 1.79 27.99 -19.10
C GLY A 64 1.07 26.99 -19.99
N PRO A 65 0.69 27.40 -21.22
CA PRO A 65 -0.08 26.56 -22.14
C PRO A 65 0.64 25.26 -22.54
N GLU A 66 1.97 25.29 -22.67
CA GLU A 66 2.76 24.10 -23.02
C GLU A 66 2.73 23.05 -21.91
N GLU A 67 2.90 23.46 -20.65
CA GLU A 67 2.80 22.56 -19.49
C GLU A 67 1.37 22.04 -19.32
N TYR A 68 0.36 22.89 -19.51
CA TYR A 68 -1.04 22.46 -19.52
C TYR A 68 -1.30 21.37 -20.58
N ALA A 69 -0.84 21.59 -21.82
CA ALA A 69 -0.99 20.62 -22.90
C ALA A 69 -0.24 19.32 -22.62
N ARG A 70 0.95 19.39 -22.01
CA ARG A 70 1.70 18.21 -21.59
C ARG A 70 0.94 17.42 -20.51
N ARG A 71 0.44 18.11 -19.47
CA ARG A 71 -0.32 17.51 -18.37
C ARG A 71 -1.64 16.91 -18.83
N LEU A 72 -2.31 17.52 -19.80
CA LEU A 72 -3.47 16.95 -20.48
C LEU A 72 -3.14 15.61 -21.17
N ARG A 73 -2.03 15.52 -21.90
CA ARG A 73 -1.60 14.25 -22.53
C ARG A 73 -1.32 13.16 -21.49
N VAL A 74 -0.66 13.53 -20.39
CA VAL A 74 -0.41 12.61 -19.27
C VAL A 74 -1.73 12.16 -18.64
N PHE A 75 -2.67 13.08 -18.45
CA PHE A 75 -3.99 12.78 -17.93
C PHE A 75 -4.77 11.82 -18.82
N ALA A 76 -4.81 12.05 -20.13
CA ALA A 76 -5.42 11.13 -21.09
C ALA A 76 -4.78 9.73 -21.06
N ALA A 77 -3.44 9.65 -20.98
CA ALA A 77 -2.74 8.38 -20.83
C ALA A 77 -3.08 7.67 -19.51
N ASN A 78 -3.27 8.42 -18.43
CA ASN A 78 -3.62 7.88 -17.13
C ASN A 78 -5.09 7.43 -17.05
N LEU A 79 -6.01 8.04 -17.80
CA LEU A 79 -7.37 7.53 -17.99
C LEU A 79 -7.34 6.15 -18.68
N ALA A 80 -6.54 6.00 -19.74
CA ALA A 80 -6.35 4.71 -20.41
C ALA A 80 -5.73 3.68 -19.46
N ARG A 81 -4.71 4.07 -18.66
CA ARG A 81 -4.12 3.19 -17.64
C ARG A 81 -5.12 2.79 -16.57
N ALA A 82 -5.96 3.71 -16.10
CA ALA A 82 -7.01 3.41 -15.14
C ALA A 82 -8.02 2.40 -15.69
N ALA A 83 -8.41 2.51 -16.97
CA ALA A 83 -9.25 1.52 -17.63
C ALA A 83 -8.56 0.14 -17.74
N ALA A 84 -7.27 0.10 -18.08
CA ALA A 84 -6.50 -1.14 -18.10
C ALA A 84 -6.36 -1.78 -16.70
N HIS A 85 -6.09 -0.97 -15.68
CA HIS A 85 -6.08 -1.44 -14.29
C HIS A 85 -7.45 -1.92 -13.84
N GLN A 86 -8.54 -1.25 -14.24
CA GLN A 86 -9.90 -1.71 -13.93
C GLN A 86 -10.19 -3.10 -14.51
N ALA A 87 -9.65 -3.42 -15.70
CA ALA A 87 -9.78 -4.75 -16.30
C ALA A 87 -8.90 -5.81 -15.59
N LEU A 88 -7.72 -5.42 -15.11
CA LEU A 88 -6.78 -6.30 -14.39
C LEU A 88 -7.03 -6.41 -12.89
N ASP A 89 -7.85 -5.52 -12.33
CA ASP A 89 -8.28 -5.47 -10.95
C ASP A 89 -9.78 -5.10 -10.86
N PRO A 90 -10.67 -5.99 -11.33
CA PRO A 90 -12.11 -5.75 -11.40
C PRO A 90 -12.82 -5.72 -10.03
N THR A 91 -12.07 -5.89 -8.93
CA THR A 91 -12.61 -5.94 -7.57
C THR A 91 -12.43 -4.62 -6.83
N ALA A 92 -11.55 -3.76 -7.34
CA ALA A 92 -11.46 -2.35 -6.96
C ALA A 92 -12.04 -1.45 -8.05
N ARG A 93 -12.15 -0.17 -7.71
CA ARG A 93 -12.47 0.93 -8.62
C ARG A 93 -11.18 1.67 -8.96
N HIS A 94 -10.87 1.73 -10.25
CA HIS A 94 -9.80 2.53 -10.80
C HIS A 94 -10.36 3.74 -11.56
N GLY A 95 -9.65 4.87 -11.51
CA GLY A 95 -10.12 6.09 -12.16
C GLY A 95 -9.20 7.28 -11.93
N VAL A 96 -9.78 8.48 -12.04
CA VAL A 96 -9.07 9.72 -11.77
C VAL A 96 -8.81 9.87 -10.27
N THR A 97 -7.55 10.13 -9.93
CA THR A 97 -7.05 10.39 -8.59
C THR A 97 -6.32 11.74 -8.59
N PRO A 98 -5.90 12.28 -7.43
CA PRO A 98 -5.04 13.46 -7.41
C PRO A 98 -3.75 13.31 -8.24
N PHE A 99 -3.32 12.10 -8.57
CA PHE A 99 -2.08 11.82 -9.30
C PHE A 99 -2.26 11.60 -10.80
N SER A 100 -3.47 11.86 -11.32
CA SER A 100 -3.81 11.59 -12.71
C SER A 100 -3.12 12.52 -13.71
N ASP A 101 -2.43 13.58 -13.31
CA ASP A 101 -1.60 14.41 -14.19
C ASP A 101 -0.10 14.12 -14.10
N LEU A 102 0.31 13.06 -13.40
CA LEU A 102 1.69 12.63 -13.26
C LEU A 102 1.98 11.38 -14.11
N THR A 103 3.14 11.33 -14.75
CA THR A 103 3.61 10.08 -15.37
C THR A 103 3.86 9.03 -14.28
N ARG A 104 4.03 7.76 -14.67
CA ARG A 104 4.41 6.72 -13.70
C ARG A 104 5.73 7.06 -13.02
N GLU A 105 6.69 7.52 -13.81
CA GLU A 105 8.05 7.84 -13.35
C GLU A 105 8.03 9.07 -12.42
N GLU A 106 7.27 10.12 -12.76
CA GLU A 106 7.07 11.27 -11.87
C GLU A 106 6.35 10.86 -10.57
N PHE A 107 5.39 9.95 -10.65
CA PHE A 107 4.65 9.47 -9.49
C PHE A 107 5.54 8.63 -8.57
N GLU A 108 6.23 7.63 -9.11
CA GLU A 108 7.10 6.74 -8.35
C GLU A 108 8.24 7.54 -7.69
N ALA A 109 8.90 8.43 -8.43
CA ALA A 109 9.97 9.26 -7.87
C ALA A 109 9.54 10.17 -6.72
N ARG A 110 8.27 10.60 -6.69
CA ARG A 110 7.75 11.58 -5.71
C ARG A 110 7.02 10.94 -4.54
N PHE A 111 6.29 9.85 -4.80
CA PHE A 111 5.30 9.28 -3.88
C PHE A 111 5.67 7.88 -3.39
N THR A 112 6.79 7.31 -3.85
CA THR A 112 7.34 6.05 -3.30
C THR A 112 8.63 6.34 -2.54
N GLY A 113 9.65 5.49 -2.59
CA GLY A 113 10.94 5.72 -1.92
C GLY A 113 11.35 4.62 -0.93
N LEU A 114 10.80 3.42 -1.06
CA LEU A 114 11.34 2.27 -0.34
C LEU A 114 12.54 1.74 -1.14
N SER A 115 13.74 1.80 -0.56
CA SER A 115 14.99 1.44 -1.24
C SER A 115 15.29 -0.06 -1.19
N ALA A 116 14.31 -0.90 -1.52
CA ALA A 116 14.47 -2.35 -1.56
C ALA A 116 15.03 -2.79 -2.92
N ASN A 117 16.35 -2.97 -3.04
CA ASN A 117 16.95 -3.54 -4.25
C ASN A 117 17.18 -5.05 -4.12
N GLY A 118 16.45 -5.82 -4.93
CA GLY A 118 16.66 -7.26 -5.13
C GLY A 118 15.96 -8.18 -4.12
N ASP A 119 15.94 -9.48 -4.45
CA ASP A 119 15.17 -10.57 -3.80
C ASP A 119 15.54 -10.91 -2.34
N ASP A 120 16.28 -10.02 -1.67
CA ASP A 120 16.94 -10.30 -0.40
C ASP A 120 16.93 -9.08 0.54
N VAL A 121 15.74 -8.57 0.88
CA VAL A 121 15.58 -7.68 2.05
C VAL A 121 15.42 -8.57 3.29
N ARG A 122 16.50 -9.27 3.65
CA ARG A 122 16.48 -10.33 4.68
C ARG A 122 17.39 -10.03 5.86
N SER A 123 17.28 -8.84 6.45
CA SER A 123 18.02 -8.54 7.68
C SER A 123 17.49 -9.36 8.86
N ARG A 124 18.27 -10.35 9.31
CA ARG A 124 17.97 -11.13 10.51
C ARG A 124 18.40 -10.39 11.76
N ARG A 125 17.53 -9.54 12.33
CA ARG A 125 17.69 -9.06 13.72
C ARG A 125 17.02 -10.01 14.70
N ARG A 126 17.56 -10.08 15.93
CA ARG A 126 17.02 -10.90 17.02
C ARG A 126 15.54 -10.57 17.24
N PRO A 127 14.64 -11.58 17.27
CA PRO A 127 13.24 -11.35 17.53
C PRO A 127 13.04 -10.61 18.85
N MET A 128 12.10 -9.67 18.86
CA MET A 128 11.65 -9.01 20.07
C MET A 128 10.97 -10.01 21.01
N GLN A 129 10.99 -9.75 22.31
CA GLN A 129 10.28 -10.61 23.27
C GLN A 129 8.77 -10.53 22.97
N GLY A 130 8.13 -11.68 22.73
CA GLY A 130 6.75 -11.74 22.24
C GLY A 130 6.59 -11.68 20.71
N ALA A 131 7.68 -11.67 19.94
CA ALA A 131 7.69 -11.84 18.48
C ALA A 131 7.94 -13.30 18.06
N THR A 132 7.68 -14.25 18.95
CA THR A 132 7.66 -15.67 18.57
C THR A 132 6.57 -15.89 17.53
N PRO A 133 6.80 -16.78 16.53
CA PRO A 133 5.74 -17.16 15.61
C PRO A 133 4.49 -17.56 16.38
N ALA A 134 3.35 -17.03 15.95
CA ALA A 134 2.06 -17.33 16.54
C ALA A 134 1.71 -18.80 16.31
N THR A 135 1.13 -19.45 17.31
CA THR A 135 0.68 -20.85 17.21
C THR A 135 -0.62 -20.94 16.40
N ASP A 136 -0.95 -22.15 15.93
CA ASP A 136 -2.21 -22.38 15.21
C ASP A 136 -3.43 -22.07 16.09
N GLU A 137 -3.36 -22.36 17.40
CA GLU A 137 -4.40 -22.04 18.37
C GLU A 137 -4.60 -20.52 18.48
N GLU A 138 -3.51 -19.76 18.62
CA GLU A 138 -3.57 -18.29 18.65
C GLU A 138 -4.19 -17.74 17.37
N VAL A 139 -3.74 -18.23 16.20
CA VAL A 139 -4.24 -17.80 14.89
C VAL A 139 -5.73 -18.12 14.73
N SER A 140 -6.17 -19.27 15.25
CA SER A 140 -7.58 -19.69 15.21
C SER A 140 -8.48 -18.85 16.12
N GLY A 141 -7.92 -18.31 17.21
CA GLY A 141 -8.62 -17.44 18.16
C GLY A 141 -8.70 -15.98 17.74
N LEU A 142 -8.04 -15.58 16.65
CA LEU A 142 -8.09 -14.20 16.16
C LEU A 142 -9.50 -13.83 15.65
N PRO A 143 -9.93 -12.57 15.85
CA PRO A 143 -11.20 -12.11 15.32
C PRO A 143 -11.21 -12.17 13.78
N ALA A 144 -12.37 -12.41 13.19
CA ALA A 144 -12.56 -12.42 11.73
C ALA A 144 -12.18 -11.10 11.05
N SER A 145 -12.37 -9.98 11.76
CA SER A 145 -12.02 -8.64 11.29
C SER A 145 -11.48 -7.82 12.46
N PHE A 146 -10.46 -7.01 12.18
CA PHE A 146 -9.76 -6.23 13.17
C PHE A 146 -9.30 -4.91 12.57
N ASP A 147 -9.43 -3.82 13.32
CA ASP A 147 -9.08 -2.48 12.85
C ASP A 147 -8.57 -1.63 14.00
N TRP A 148 -7.33 -1.18 13.91
CA TRP A 148 -6.72 -0.30 14.90
C TRP A 148 -7.30 1.12 14.88
N ARG A 149 -7.95 1.54 13.79
CA ARG A 149 -8.63 2.84 13.70
C ARG A 149 -9.75 2.94 14.71
N ASP A 150 -10.49 1.86 14.89
CA ASP A 150 -11.60 1.77 15.86
C ASP A 150 -11.10 1.63 17.32
N ARG A 151 -9.79 1.45 17.51
CA ARG A 151 -9.15 1.20 18.81
C ARG A 151 -8.19 2.29 19.25
N GLY A 152 -8.03 3.37 18.46
CA GLY A 152 -7.24 4.54 18.82
C GLY A 152 -5.74 4.44 18.57
N ALA A 153 -5.23 3.36 17.94
CA ALA A 153 -3.80 3.19 17.69
C ALA A 153 -3.33 3.74 16.33
N VAL A 154 -4.12 4.59 15.67
CA VAL A 154 -3.84 5.11 14.32
C VAL A 154 -4.06 6.61 14.28
N THR A 155 -3.01 7.38 14.02
CA THR A 155 -3.09 8.82 13.81
C THR A 155 -3.82 9.17 12.52
N ASP A 156 -4.12 10.44 12.32
CA ASP A 156 -4.65 10.96 11.06
C ASP A 156 -3.75 10.62 9.86
N VAL A 157 -4.36 10.49 8.67
CA VAL A 157 -3.61 10.30 7.41
C VAL A 157 -2.80 11.55 7.10
N LYS A 158 -1.49 11.35 6.88
CA LYS A 158 -0.52 12.40 6.56
C LYS A 158 -0.21 12.44 5.05
N MET A 159 0.66 13.37 4.63
CA MET A 159 1.05 13.60 3.24
C MET A 159 2.58 13.76 3.14
N GLN A 160 3.25 12.83 2.45
CA GLN A 160 4.70 12.90 2.19
C GLN A 160 5.07 13.93 1.09
N GLY A 161 4.10 14.36 0.27
CA GLY A 161 4.37 15.29 -0.81
C GLY A 161 5.31 14.69 -1.86
N THR A 162 6.28 15.47 -2.33
CA THR A 162 7.21 15.09 -3.41
C THR A 162 8.51 14.45 -2.94
N CYS A 163 8.61 14.11 -1.66
CA CYS A 163 9.78 13.49 -1.06
C CYS A 163 9.57 11.99 -0.96
N GLY A 164 10.57 11.20 -1.41
CA GLY A 164 10.56 9.74 -1.35
C GLY A 164 10.71 9.17 0.06
N SER A 165 9.83 9.56 0.97
CA SER A 165 9.93 9.34 2.42
C SER A 165 8.87 8.39 2.96
N CYS A 166 8.24 7.58 2.10
CA CYS A 166 7.22 6.60 2.51
C CYS A 166 7.73 5.66 3.61
N TRP A 167 9.03 5.33 3.59
CA TRP A 167 9.70 4.55 4.63
C TRP A 167 9.61 5.24 6.00
N ALA A 168 9.85 6.55 6.08
CA ALA A 168 9.72 7.32 7.31
C ALA A 168 8.28 7.38 7.82
N PHE A 169 7.29 7.57 6.93
CA PHE A 169 5.86 7.55 7.30
C PHE A 169 5.38 6.16 7.77
N SER A 170 5.88 5.09 7.16
CA SER A 170 5.60 3.71 7.58
C SER A 170 6.19 3.42 8.97
N THR A 171 7.45 3.80 9.20
CA THR A 171 8.14 3.68 10.49
C THR A 171 7.44 4.47 11.59
N THR A 172 7.22 5.77 11.39
CA THR A 172 6.59 6.63 12.39
C THR A 172 5.19 6.14 12.74
N GLY A 173 4.38 5.76 11.75
CA GLY A 173 3.04 5.20 12.01
C GLY A 173 3.05 3.93 12.87
N ALA A 174 4.06 3.07 12.72
CA ALA A 174 4.21 1.88 13.56
C ALA A 174 4.66 2.24 14.98
N VAL A 175 5.58 3.20 15.12
CA VAL A 175 6.03 3.71 16.45
C VAL A 175 4.90 4.43 17.18
N GLU A 176 4.07 5.22 16.49
CA GLU A 176 2.88 5.87 17.05
C GLU A 176 1.89 4.84 17.62
N GLY A 177 1.60 3.79 16.84
CA GLY A 177 0.75 2.70 17.26
C GLY A 177 1.32 1.92 18.45
N ALA A 178 2.61 1.56 18.39
CA ALA A 178 3.28 0.86 19.49
C ALA A 178 3.31 1.71 20.78
N ASN A 179 3.48 3.04 20.67
CA ASN A 179 3.38 3.95 21.81
C ASN A 179 1.99 3.97 22.42
N PHE A 180 0.95 4.02 21.58
CA PHE A 180 -0.43 3.95 22.06
C PHE A 180 -0.70 2.63 22.81
N LEU A 181 -0.23 1.50 22.29
CA LEU A 181 -0.37 0.21 22.98
C LEU A 181 0.36 0.17 24.34
N ALA A 182 1.54 0.79 24.43
CA ALA A 182 2.35 0.78 25.65
C ALA A 182 1.86 1.77 26.72
N THR A 183 1.26 2.89 26.32
CA THR A 183 1.01 4.04 27.22
C THR A 183 -0.43 4.53 27.24
N GLY A 184 -1.26 4.14 26.26
CA GLY A 184 -2.58 4.73 26.01
C GLY A 184 -2.54 6.08 25.30
N ASN A 185 -1.36 6.66 25.05
CA ASN A 185 -1.21 7.97 24.42
C ASN A 185 -0.88 7.84 22.93
N LEU A 186 -1.75 8.34 22.07
CA LEU A 186 -1.50 8.41 20.63
C LEU A 186 -0.78 9.72 20.31
N LEU A 187 0.51 9.63 19.98
CA LEU A 187 1.33 10.77 19.63
C LEU A 187 1.39 10.96 18.11
N ASN A 188 1.67 12.19 17.67
CA ASN A 188 1.95 12.52 16.28
C ASN A 188 3.46 12.76 16.15
N LEU A 189 4.19 11.80 15.56
CA LEU A 189 5.65 11.77 15.56
C LEU A 189 6.25 12.37 14.27
N SER A 190 7.51 12.81 14.35
CA SER A 190 8.19 13.53 13.27
C SER A 190 8.81 12.60 12.23
N GLU A 191 8.24 12.56 11.03
CA GLU A 191 8.91 11.95 9.88
C GLU A 191 10.16 12.71 9.48
N GLN A 192 10.18 14.03 9.70
CA GLN A 192 11.28 14.89 9.26
C GLN A 192 12.59 14.58 9.98
N GLN A 193 12.52 14.19 11.26
CA GLN A 193 13.71 13.71 11.97
C GLN A 193 14.36 12.54 11.23
N LEU A 194 13.56 11.56 10.79
CA LEU A 194 14.09 10.42 10.03
C LEU A 194 14.67 10.89 8.69
N VAL A 195 13.94 11.74 7.96
CA VAL A 195 14.38 12.26 6.66
C VAL A 195 15.72 13.00 6.74
N ASP A 196 15.93 13.79 7.80
CA ASP A 196 17.12 14.64 7.93
C ASP A 196 18.31 13.96 8.62
N CYS A 197 18.04 13.01 9.53
CA CYS A 197 19.05 12.49 10.45
C CYS A 197 19.40 11.01 10.23
N ASP A 198 18.52 10.23 9.60
CA ASP A 198 18.78 8.81 9.42
C ASP A 198 19.57 8.54 8.14
N HIS A 199 20.81 8.10 8.36
CA HIS A 199 21.72 7.63 7.33
C HIS A 199 22.20 6.19 7.62
N THR A 200 21.41 5.45 8.40
CA THR A 200 21.74 4.09 8.82
C THR A 200 21.69 3.16 7.63
N CYS A 201 22.72 2.34 7.50
CA CYS A 201 22.80 1.31 6.47
C CYS A 201 22.32 -0.03 6.98
N ASP A 202 21.81 -0.85 6.07
CA ASP A 202 21.38 -2.20 6.37
C ASP A 202 22.51 -3.02 7.04
N ALA A 203 22.10 -3.93 7.91
CA ALA A 203 23.03 -4.73 8.70
C ALA A 203 23.91 -5.63 7.80
N GLU A 204 23.35 -6.14 6.71
CA GLU A 204 23.96 -7.11 5.80
C GLU A 204 24.41 -6.42 4.50
N LYS A 205 23.55 -5.60 3.91
CA LYS A 205 23.84 -4.85 2.68
C LYS A 205 24.24 -3.41 2.98
N LYS A 206 25.51 -3.19 3.30
CA LYS A 206 26.06 -1.87 3.69
C LYS A 206 25.91 -0.75 2.66
N THR A 207 25.50 -1.06 1.43
CA THR A 207 25.20 -0.09 0.37
C THR A 207 23.75 0.39 0.38
N GLU A 208 22.85 -0.27 1.13
CA GLU A 208 21.45 0.12 1.28
C GLU A 208 21.29 0.96 2.56
N CYS A 209 21.49 2.26 2.42
CA CYS A 209 21.36 3.23 3.51
C CYS A 209 20.16 4.14 3.30
N ASP A 210 19.59 4.59 4.41
CA ASP A 210 18.52 5.58 4.38
C ASP A 210 19.10 6.93 3.93
N SER A 211 18.39 7.58 3.01
CA SER A 211 18.91 8.72 2.24
C SER A 211 17.84 9.81 2.10
N GLY A 212 17.14 10.10 3.19
CA GLY A 212 16.10 11.13 3.23
C GLY A 212 15.04 10.93 2.15
N CYS A 213 14.93 11.91 1.24
CA CYS A 213 14.00 11.85 0.11
C CYS A 213 14.44 10.93 -1.03
N GLY A 214 15.69 10.45 -1.03
CA GLY A 214 16.20 9.43 -1.94
C GLY A 214 15.73 8.01 -1.60
N GLY A 215 15.05 7.85 -0.47
CA GLY A 215 14.48 6.59 -0.01
C GLY A 215 15.22 5.96 1.16
N GLY A 216 14.64 4.90 1.72
CA GLY A 216 15.16 4.22 2.90
C GLY A 216 14.38 2.96 3.24
N LEU A 217 14.70 2.32 4.37
CA LEU A 217 14.09 1.09 4.87
C LEU A 217 13.59 1.29 6.30
N MET A 218 12.38 0.79 6.60
CA MET A 218 11.81 0.93 7.95
C MET A 218 12.67 0.29 9.05
N THR A 219 13.37 -0.79 8.74
CA THR A 219 14.28 -1.49 9.67
C THR A 219 15.54 -0.70 9.98
N ASN A 220 16.06 0.08 9.03
CA ASN A 220 17.17 1.01 9.25
C ASN A 220 16.71 2.15 10.15
N ALA A 221 15.54 2.71 9.87
CA ALA A 221 14.90 3.71 10.72
C ALA A 221 14.72 3.27 12.18
N TYR A 222 14.27 2.06 12.44
CA TYR A 222 14.22 1.57 13.83
C TYR A 222 15.62 1.47 14.46
N ALA A 223 16.63 1.04 13.70
CA ALA A 223 17.99 0.98 14.19
C ALA A 223 18.57 2.36 14.51
N TYR A 224 18.29 3.36 13.68
CA TYR A 224 18.59 4.76 13.96
C TYR A 224 17.89 5.24 15.22
N LEU A 225 16.59 4.96 15.38
CA LEU A 225 15.84 5.41 16.56
C LEU A 225 16.36 4.80 17.87
N MET A 226 16.82 3.54 17.81
CA MET A 226 17.47 2.89 18.93
C MET A 226 18.83 3.51 19.26
N SER A 227 19.62 3.91 18.25
CA SER A 227 20.97 4.47 18.46
C SER A 227 20.98 5.95 18.81
N SER A 228 20.08 6.74 18.21
CA SER A 228 19.91 8.18 18.46
C SER A 228 19.22 8.48 19.79
N GLY A 229 18.54 7.49 20.38
CA GLY A 229 17.92 7.61 21.70
C GLY A 229 16.47 8.10 21.66
N GLY A 230 15.85 8.20 20.48
CA GLY A 230 14.40 8.34 20.34
C GLY A 230 13.92 9.20 19.18
N LEU A 231 12.61 9.44 19.16
CA LEU A 231 11.87 10.17 18.12
C LEU A 231 11.14 11.36 18.75
N MET A 232 11.23 12.52 18.12
CA MET A 232 10.55 13.76 18.49
C MET A 232 9.11 13.78 17.94
N GLU A 233 8.25 14.59 18.55
CA GLU A 233 6.92 14.88 18.00
C GLU A 233 6.99 15.76 16.74
N GLN A 234 5.97 15.61 15.89
CA GLN A 234 5.76 16.44 14.71
C GLN A 234 5.67 17.94 15.04
N SER A 235 5.11 18.29 16.19
CA SER A 235 5.05 19.68 16.69
C SER A 235 6.45 20.24 17.01
N ALA A 236 7.39 19.36 17.38
CA ALA A 236 8.74 19.71 17.77
C ALA A 236 9.72 19.76 16.60
N TYR A 237 9.50 18.90 15.61
CA TYR A 237 10.28 18.82 14.38
C TYR A 237 9.33 18.66 13.17
N PRO A 238 8.77 19.77 12.65
CA PRO A 238 7.76 19.71 11.60
C PRO A 238 8.28 19.18 10.26
N TYR A 239 7.40 18.47 9.55
CA TYR A 239 7.64 17.96 8.20
C TYR A 239 7.66 19.07 7.15
N THR A 240 8.74 19.11 6.37
CA THR A 240 8.99 20.08 5.30
C THR A 240 8.95 19.46 3.91
N GLY A 241 8.88 18.13 3.79
CA GLY A 241 8.78 17.45 2.48
C GLY A 241 10.02 17.59 1.60
N ALA A 242 11.18 17.83 2.23
CA ALA A 242 12.49 17.93 1.59
C ALA A 242 13.56 17.58 2.62
N GLN A 243 14.68 17.03 2.17
CA GLN A 243 15.82 16.76 3.03
C GLN A 243 16.47 18.08 3.47
N GLY A 244 16.64 18.24 4.77
CA GLY A 244 17.31 19.37 5.41
C GLY A 244 18.48 18.93 6.28
N THR A 245 18.96 19.85 7.11
CA THR A 245 19.97 19.56 8.12
C THR A 245 19.32 18.87 9.31
N CYS A 246 19.95 17.82 9.86
CA CYS A 246 19.49 17.17 11.08
C CYS A 246 19.44 18.15 12.26
N ARG A 247 18.24 18.31 12.86
CA ARG A 247 17.96 19.15 14.03
C ARG A 247 17.45 18.35 15.22
N PHE A 248 17.88 17.09 15.33
CA PHE A 248 17.48 16.23 16.43
C PHE A 248 17.91 16.84 17.78
N ASP A 249 16.97 16.88 18.72
CA ASP A 249 17.18 17.36 20.09
C ASP A 249 16.79 16.27 21.09
N ALA A 250 17.79 15.72 21.76
CA ALA A 250 17.62 14.65 22.75
C ALA A 250 16.72 15.07 23.94
N ASN A 251 16.62 16.36 24.24
CA ASN A 251 15.76 16.88 25.31
C ASN A 251 14.28 16.97 24.92
N ARG A 252 13.97 16.74 23.64
CA ARG A 252 12.61 16.83 23.08
C ARG A 252 12.13 15.48 22.51
N VAL A 253 12.80 14.39 22.91
CA VAL A 253 12.40 13.02 22.59
C VAL A 253 11.05 12.74 23.23
N ALA A 254 10.10 12.28 22.40
CA ALA A 254 8.76 11.92 22.84
C ALA A 254 8.59 10.41 23.04
N VAL A 255 9.26 9.62 22.19
CA VAL A 255 9.18 8.14 22.22
C VAL A 255 10.56 7.55 22.00
N ARG A 256 10.90 6.48 22.74
CA ARG A 256 12.11 5.69 22.52
C ARG A 256 11.77 4.33 21.95
N VAL A 257 12.46 3.92 20.90
CA VAL A 257 12.33 2.56 20.37
C VAL A 257 13.23 1.63 21.19
N ALA A 258 12.64 0.59 21.79
CA ALA A 258 13.38 -0.40 22.57
C ALA A 258 13.91 -1.53 21.68
N ASN A 259 13.09 -1.99 20.73
CA ASN A 259 13.47 -3.05 19.80
C ASN A 259 12.51 -3.09 18.60
N PHE A 260 12.85 -3.87 17.58
CA PHE A 260 11.94 -4.21 16.49
C PHE A 260 12.12 -5.66 16.06
N THR A 261 11.17 -6.17 15.29
CA THR A 261 11.19 -7.53 14.77
C THR A 261 10.66 -7.58 13.35
N VAL A 262 11.19 -8.51 12.55
CA VAL A 262 10.65 -8.85 11.24
C VAL A 262 9.63 -9.97 11.43
N VAL A 263 8.36 -9.69 11.14
CA VAL A 263 7.22 -10.57 11.44
C VAL A 263 7.21 -11.80 10.53
N VAL A 264 7.61 -11.61 9.28
CA VAL A 264 7.66 -12.66 8.28
C VAL A 264 9.13 -12.88 7.89
N PRO A 265 9.86 -13.81 8.54
CA PRO A 265 11.13 -14.26 8.02
C PRO A 265 10.89 -15.02 6.72
N ALA A 266 11.82 -14.90 5.77
CA ALA A 266 11.68 -15.39 4.40
C ALA A 266 10.93 -16.73 4.28
N SER A 267 9.78 -16.72 3.61
CA SER A 267 9.12 -17.96 3.24
C SER A 267 10.10 -18.79 2.40
N PRO A 268 10.29 -20.08 2.70
CA PRO A 268 11.04 -20.94 1.79
C PRO A 268 10.40 -20.88 0.39
N PRO A 269 11.18 -21.02 -0.69
CA PRO A 269 10.62 -21.20 -2.02
C PRO A 269 9.61 -22.37 -1.98
N GLY A 270 8.32 -22.08 -2.11
CA GLY A 270 7.24 -23.07 -1.96
C GLY A 270 6.40 -22.97 -0.68
N GLY A 271 6.66 -22.00 0.21
CA GLY A 271 5.82 -21.72 1.38
C GLY A 271 4.36 -21.43 1.00
N LYS A 272 3.42 -22.01 1.75
CA LYS A 272 2.00 -21.76 1.55
C LYS A 272 1.71 -20.30 1.93
N GLY A 273 1.25 -19.48 0.97
CA GLY A 273 0.97 -18.05 1.19
C GLY A 273 0.00 -17.70 2.32
N ASN A 274 -0.64 -18.68 2.96
CA ASN A 274 -1.48 -18.51 4.13
C ASN A 274 -0.71 -18.40 5.47
N GLU A 275 0.51 -18.94 5.56
CA GLU A 275 1.27 -18.94 6.82
C GLU A 275 1.71 -17.51 7.18
N ASN A 276 2.22 -16.75 6.22
CA ASN A 276 2.59 -15.34 6.45
C ASN A 276 1.37 -14.48 6.81
N ASP A 277 0.22 -14.70 6.14
CA ASP A 277 -1.04 -14.01 6.45
C ASP A 277 -1.44 -14.22 7.91
N ALA A 278 -1.37 -15.47 8.40
CA ALA A 278 -1.65 -15.80 9.79
C ALA A 278 -0.72 -15.08 10.76
N GLN A 279 0.60 -15.11 10.50
CA GLN A 279 1.60 -14.45 11.33
C GLN A 279 1.42 -12.92 11.35
N MET A 280 1.13 -12.32 10.19
CA MET A 280 0.85 -10.88 10.09
C MET A 280 -0.42 -10.50 10.84
N ARG A 281 -1.51 -11.28 10.74
CA ARG A 281 -2.73 -11.02 11.52
C ARG A 281 -2.47 -11.11 13.02
N ALA A 282 -1.73 -12.13 13.47
CA ALA A 282 -1.40 -12.31 14.88
C ALA A 282 -0.51 -11.17 15.39
N ALA A 283 0.55 -10.82 14.67
CA ALA A 283 1.43 -9.71 15.01
C ALA A 283 0.69 -8.37 15.03
N LEU A 284 -0.22 -8.13 14.08
CA LEU A 284 -1.03 -6.91 14.04
C LEU A 284 -1.89 -6.77 15.30
N VAL A 285 -2.51 -7.87 15.75
CA VAL A 285 -3.35 -7.88 16.96
C VAL A 285 -2.50 -7.76 18.23
N ARG A 286 -1.35 -8.44 18.30
CA ARG A 286 -0.49 -8.49 19.50
C ARG A 286 0.38 -7.26 19.68
N LEU A 287 0.93 -6.73 18.59
CA LEU A 287 2.04 -5.78 18.60
C LEU A 287 1.65 -4.39 18.08
N GLY A 288 0.42 -4.22 17.58
CA GLY A 288 -0.05 -2.95 17.02
C GLY A 288 0.09 -2.87 15.50
N PRO A 289 -0.14 -1.69 14.90
CA PRO A 289 0.07 -1.44 13.48
C PRO A 289 1.47 -1.87 12.98
N LEU A 290 1.54 -2.47 11.79
CA LEU A 290 2.78 -3.01 11.22
C LEU A 290 3.28 -2.14 10.07
N ALA A 291 4.58 -1.84 10.06
CA ALA A 291 5.23 -1.22 8.91
C ALA A 291 5.42 -2.28 7.80
N VAL A 292 4.87 -2.02 6.61
CA VAL A 292 4.91 -2.97 5.49
C VAL A 292 5.40 -2.34 4.19
N GLY A 293 6.14 -3.09 3.40
CA GLY A 293 6.50 -2.75 2.02
C GLY A 293 5.56 -3.43 1.02
N LEU A 294 5.20 -2.74 -0.06
CA LEU A 294 4.49 -3.34 -1.20
C LEU A 294 4.86 -2.67 -2.54
N ASN A 295 4.40 -3.26 -3.63
CA ASN A 295 4.46 -2.71 -4.97
C ASN A 295 3.27 -1.76 -5.24
N ALA A 296 3.55 -0.47 -5.47
CA ALA A 296 2.53 0.56 -5.66
C ALA A 296 1.95 0.67 -7.08
N ALA A 297 2.28 -0.24 -8.01
CA ALA A 297 1.92 -0.14 -9.44
C ALA A 297 0.42 0.16 -9.71
N PHE A 298 -0.49 -0.41 -8.92
CA PHE A 298 -1.94 -0.23 -9.09
C PHE A 298 -2.51 0.96 -8.30
N MET A 299 -1.74 1.49 -7.33
CA MET A 299 -2.20 2.47 -6.36
C MET A 299 -2.39 3.87 -6.95
N GLN A 300 -1.61 4.26 -7.99
CA GLN A 300 -1.73 5.59 -8.60
C GLN A 300 -3.16 5.87 -9.09
N THR A 301 -3.84 4.84 -9.59
CA THR A 301 -5.19 4.92 -10.17
C THR A 301 -6.29 4.45 -9.22
N TYR A 302 -5.95 3.98 -8.03
CA TYR A 302 -6.90 3.40 -7.09
C TYR A 302 -7.82 4.47 -6.49
N VAL A 303 -9.13 4.22 -6.53
CA VAL A 303 -10.17 5.11 -5.98
C VAL A 303 -10.88 4.46 -4.79
N GLY A 304 -10.98 3.13 -4.73
CA GLY A 304 -11.60 2.43 -3.62
C GLY A 304 -12.01 1.00 -3.93
N GLY A 305 -12.54 0.28 -2.94
CA GLY A 305 -12.88 -1.13 -3.08
C GLY A 305 -11.72 -2.04 -2.70
N VAL A 306 -11.91 -3.35 -2.77
CA VAL A 306 -10.87 -4.31 -2.41
C VAL A 306 -10.06 -4.66 -3.65
N SER A 307 -8.83 -4.14 -3.71
CA SER A 307 -7.91 -4.35 -4.81
C SER A 307 -7.31 -5.75 -4.75
N CYS A 308 -7.46 -6.49 -5.84
CA CYS A 308 -6.97 -7.86 -6.00
C CYS A 308 -6.35 -8.01 -7.40
N PRO A 309 -5.31 -7.22 -7.74
CA PRO A 309 -4.76 -7.16 -9.08
C PRO A 309 -4.24 -8.53 -9.53
N LEU A 310 -4.57 -8.90 -10.76
CA LEU A 310 -4.13 -10.15 -11.37
C LEU A 310 -2.62 -10.18 -11.61
N VAL A 311 -2.02 -9.01 -11.86
CA VAL A 311 -0.60 -8.86 -12.17
C VAL A 311 -0.02 -7.74 -11.32
N CYS A 312 0.62 -8.08 -10.22
CA CYS A 312 1.36 -7.13 -9.37
C CYS A 312 2.66 -7.81 -8.91
N PRO A 313 3.81 -7.49 -9.51
CA PRO A 313 5.07 -8.18 -9.25
C PRO A 313 5.45 -8.13 -7.77
N ARG A 314 5.64 -9.30 -7.16
CA ARG A 314 6.00 -9.44 -5.73
C ARG A 314 7.44 -9.03 -5.40
N ALA A 315 8.32 -9.12 -6.39
CA ALA A 315 9.74 -8.82 -6.25
C ALA A 315 10.05 -7.31 -6.32
N TRP A 316 9.11 -6.48 -6.77
CA TRP A 316 9.31 -5.04 -6.97
C TRP A 316 8.57 -4.23 -5.92
N VAL A 317 8.96 -4.42 -4.66
CA VAL A 317 8.45 -3.66 -3.52
C VAL A 317 9.13 -2.29 -3.52
N ASN A 318 8.35 -1.22 -3.68
CA ASN A 318 8.88 0.15 -3.85
C ASN A 318 8.22 1.18 -2.93
N HIS A 319 7.18 0.80 -2.17
CA HIS A 319 6.42 1.72 -1.34
C HIS A 319 6.23 1.20 0.09
N GLY A 320 6.55 2.05 1.07
CA GLY A 320 6.35 1.78 2.50
C GLY A 320 5.00 2.33 2.97
N VAL A 321 4.20 1.51 3.63
CA VAL A 321 2.87 1.85 4.13
C VAL A 321 2.64 1.23 5.51
N LEU A 322 1.54 1.58 6.18
CA LEU A 322 1.22 1.05 7.50
C LEU A 322 0.00 0.12 7.42
N LEU A 323 0.18 -1.14 7.81
CA LEU A 323 -0.93 -2.08 7.96
C LEU A 323 -1.62 -1.84 9.31
N VAL A 324 -2.92 -1.54 9.28
CA VAL A 324 -3.69 -1.15 10.47
C VAL A 324 -4.86 -2.08 10.79
N GLY A 325 -5.21 -2.97 9.86
CA GLY A 325 -6.36 -3.85 10.05
C GLY A 325 -6.47 -4.93 8.98
N TYR A 326 -7.48 -5.77 9.14
CA TYR A 326 -7.93 -6.74 8.13
C TYR A 326 -9.42 -7.00 8.27
N GLY A 327 -10.02 -7.44 7.17
CA GLY A 327 -11.39 -7.93 7.11
C GLY A 327 -11.50 -9.27 6.39
N GLU A 328 -12.60 -9.97 6.62
CA GLU A 328 -12.87 -11.26 5.97
C GLU A 328 -13.84 -11.13 4.78
N ARG A 329 -14.69 -10.09 4.80
CA ARG A 329 -15.76 -9.91 3.81
C ARG A 329 -15.69 -8.61 3.03
N GLY A 330 -14.77 -8.53 2.08
CA GLY A 330 -14.76 -7.51 1.02
C GLY A 330 -15.41 -8.03 -0.26
N PHE A 331 -16.45 -7.38 -0.78
CA PHE A 331 -17.13 -7.85 -2.00
C PHE A 331 -16.20 -7.78 -3.22
N SER A 332 -16.06 -8.90 -3.93
CA SER A 332 -15.26 -9.06 -5.15
C SER A 332 -16.19 -9.43 -6.30
N ALA A 333 -16.48 -8.46 -7.17
CA ALA A 333 -17.43 -8.63 -8.28
C ALA A 333 -17.03 -9.77 -9.24
N LEU A 334 -15.74 -9.86 -9.61
CA LEU A 334 -15.23 -10.90 -10.52
C LEU A 334 -15.34 -12.32 -9.97
N ARG A 335 -15.32 -12.48 -8.64
CA ARG A 335 -15.34 -13.80 -8.00
C ARG A 335 -16.70 -14.13 -7.38
N LEU A 336 -17.72 -13.31 -7.67
CA LEU A 336 -19.09 -13.43 -7.17
C LEU A 336 -19.14 -13.75 -5.67
N GLY A 337 -18.28 -13.09 -4.90
CA GLY A 337 -18.10 -13.48 -3.51
C GLY A 337 -17.25 -12.53 -2.70
N TYR A 338 -17.18 -12.83 -1.42
CA TYR A 338 -16.39 -12.08 -0.49
C TYR A 338 -14.92 -12.54 -0.53
N ARG A 339 -14.01 -11.59 -0.33
CA ARG A 339 -12.58 -11.84 -0.20
C ARG A 339 -12.06 -11.19 1.07
N PRO A 340 -11.13 -11.88 1.74
CA PRO A 340 -10.45 -11.30 2.86
C PRO A 340 -9.47 -10.22 2.36
N TYR A 341 -9.25 -9.18 3.16
CA TYR A 341 -8.42 -8.04 2.77
C TYR A 341 -7.65 -7.43 3.94
N TRP A 342 -6.54 -6.78 3.62
CA TRP A 342 -5.78 -5.89 4.47
C TRP A 342 -6.34 -4.47 4.42
N ILE A 343 -6.26 -3.74 5.54
CA ILE A 343 -6.56 -2.30 5.64
C ILE A 343 -5.23 -1.59 5.84
N ILE A 344 -4.85 -0.78 4.86
CA ILE A 344 -3.54 -0.16 4.78
C ILE A 344 -3.71 1.36 4.81
N LYS A 345 -3.05 2.02 5.74
CA LYS A 345 -2.93 3.49 5.81
C LYS A 345 -1.79 3.92 4.87
N ASN A 346 -2.11 4.85 3.97
CA ASN A 346 -1.14 5.42 3.04
C ASN A 346 -0.67 6.81 3.51
N SER A 347 0.40 7.33 2.89
CA SER A 347 1.06 8.61 3.19
C SER A 347 0.80 9.67 2.10
N TRP A 348 -0.30 9.53 1.35
CA TRP A 348 -0.63 10.37 0.18
C TRP A 348 -1.84 11.28 0.40
N GLY A 349 -2.13 11.59 1.67
CA GLY A 349 -3.24 12.44 2.09
C GLY A 349 -4.63 11.81 1.96
N LYS A 350 -5.59 12.45 2.63
CA LYS A 350 -6.98 11.99 2.74
C LYS A 350 -7.74 12.03 1.40
N ALA A 351 -7.26 12.77 0.41
CA ALA A 351 -7.91 12.89 -0.90
C ALA A 351 -7.66 11.68 -1.82
N TRP A 352 -6.71 10.81 -1.48
CA TRP A 352 -6.40 9.61 -2.25
C TRP A 352 -7.10 8.38 -1.67
N GLY A 353 -7.48 7.42 -2.53
CA GLY A 353 -8.07 6.14 -2.11
C GLY A 353 -9.32 6.31 -1.24
N GLU A 354 -9.48 5.43 -0.26
CA GLU A 354 -10.61 5.46 0.68
C GLU A 354 -10.26 6.34 1.88
N LYS A 355 -10.31 7.66 1.70
CA LYS A 355 -9.92 8.65 2.72
C LYS A 355 -8.46 8.48 3.19
N GLY A 356 -7.56 8.12 2.28
CA GLY A 356 -6.15 7.84 2.56
C GLY A 356 -5.82 6.37 2.81
N TYR A 357 -6.81 5.48 2.72
CA TYR A 357 -6.64 4.05 2.96
C TYR A 357 -6.75 3.24 1.67
N TYR A 358 -6.09 2.08 1.70
CA TYR A 358 -6.08 1.07 0.64
C TYR A 358 -6.57 -0.25 1.20
N ARG A 359 -7.44 -0.93 0.47
CA ARG A 359 -7.83 -2.31 0.78
C ARG A 359 -7.24 -3.26 -0.25
N LEU A 360 -6.44 -4.22 0.22
CA LEU A 360 -5.71 -5.17 -0.62
C LEU A 360 -6.09 -6.61 -0.26
N CYS A 361 -6.40 -7.45 -1.24
CA CYS A 361 -6.66 -8.87 -1.04
C CYS A 361 -5.52 -9.56 -0.24
N ARG A 362 -5.88 -10.32 0.81
CA ARG A 362 -4.91 -11.08 1.63
C ARG A 362 -4.81 -12.56 1.25
N GLY A 363 -3.80 -13.27 1.79
CA GLY A 363 -3.59 -14.72 1.63
C GLY A 363 -2.81 -15.19 0.39
N ARG A 364 -2.25 -14.29 -0.44
CA ARG A 364 -1.50 -14.67 -1.66
C ARG A 364 -0.25 -13.81 -1.93
N ASN A 365 0.22 -13.08 -0.91
CA ASN A 365 1.28 -12.08 -1.04
C ASN A 365 1.07 -11.18 -2.27
N ILE A 366 -0.13 -10.61 -2.42
CA ILE A 366 -0.46 -9.74 -3.55
C ILE A 366 0.39 -8.47 -3.44
N CYS A 367 1.00 -8.06 -4.55
CA CYS A 367 1.92 -6.91 -4.60
C CYS A 367 3.12 -7.00 -3.64
N GLY A 368 3.50 -8.19 -3.16
CA GLY A 368 4.66 -8.32 -2.26
C GLY A 368 4.41 -7.81 -0.84
N VAL A 369 3.16 -7.60 -0.43
CA VAL A 369 2.80 -7.02 0.89
C VAL A 369 3.30 -7.83 2.09
N ASP A 370 3.56 -9.13 1.92
CA ASP A 370 4.08 -10.02 2.97
C ASP A 370 5.61 -10.13 2.92
N THR A 371 6.29 -9.42 2.01
CA THR A 371 7.74 -9.54 1.77
C THR A 371 8.57 -8.74 2.80
N MET A 372 8.08 -7.57 3.20
CA MET A 372 8.76 -6.71 4.17
C MET A 372 7.75 -6.29 5.23
N VAL A 373 7.75 -6.99 6.37
CA VAL A 373 6.82 -6.73 7.47
C VAL A 373 7.60 -6.62 8.76
N SER A 374 7.42 -5.50 9.45
CA SER A 374 8.09 -5.25 10.71
C SER A 374 7.14 -4.69 11.76
N ALA A 375 7.37 -5.11 13.01
CA ALA A 375 6.73 -4.56 14.19
C ALA A 375 7.81 -3.92 15.08
N VAL A 376 7.42 -2.96 15.89
CA VAL A 376 8.31 -2.21 16.78
C VAL A 376 7.76 -2.23 18.21
N ALA A 377 8.64 -2.25 19.21
CA ALA A 377 8.28 -1.92 20.58
C ALA A 377 8.99 -0.65 21.03
N VAL A 378 8.24 0.13 21.79
CA VAL A 378 8.76 1.32 22.45
C VAL A 378 9.23 0.97 23.86
N ALA A 379 10.17 1.75 24.39
CA ALA A 379 10.56 1.68 25.78
C ALA A 379 9.42 2.23 26.66
N PRO A 380 9.36 1.84 27.95
CA PRO A 380 8.47 2.47 28.91
C PRO A 380 8.67 4.00 28.93
N PRO A 381 7.61 4.77 29.22
CA PRO A 381 7.73 6.22 29.32
C PRO A 381 8.80 6.61 30.36
N LEU A 382 9.48 7.71 30.09
CA LEU A 382 10.47 8.27 31.00
C LEU A 382 9.79 8.62 32.34
N PRO A 383 10.41 8.26 33.49
CA PRO A 383 9.87 8.60 34.81
C PRO A 383 9.80 10.11 35.07
#